data_AF-A0A101MH44-F1
#
_entry.id   AF-A0A101MH44-F1
#
_cell.length_a   1.000
_cell.length_b   1.000
_cell.length_c   1.000
_cell.angle_alpha   90.00
_cell.angle_beta   90.00
_cell.angle_gamma   90.00
#
_symmetry.space_group_name_H-M   'P 1'
#
loop_
_entity.id
_entity.type
_entity.pdbx_description
1 polymer ?
#
loop_
_entity_poly.entity_id
_entity_poly.type
_entity_poly.pdbx_seq_one_letter_code
_entity_poly.pdbx_strand_id
1 'polypeptide(L)'
;MSLSDPLLDSYNCPAFLRSCNAYREYLVQTEARELKLPLYTTNSAGEIIVYHGEVYCRVPGCKHNHVATSATNNLRQHLIRHGLHLPTSATGRLTQARKDAAIRWYKSLFEAEEDDDDENSDEDDDADDDHAEDHRAEKDDEEYAEDDDEDYDEDDD
;
A
#
# COMPACT_ATOMS: atom_id res chain seq x y z
N MET A 1 -5.29 11.21 -21.83
CA MET A 1 -6.73 11.22 -21.51
C MET A 1 -7.02 9.95 -20.70
N SER A 2 -6.94 10.01 -19.37
CA SER A 2 -7.26 8.84 -18.54
C SER A 2 -8.77 8.67 -18.53
N LEU A 3 -9.26 7.62 -19.18
CA LEU A 3 -10.66 7.23 -19.15
C LEU A 3 -10.91 6.66 -17.75
N SER A 4 -11.60 7.42 -16.91
CA SER A 4 -12.10 6.93 -15.63
C SER A 4 -13.04 5.77 -15.91
N ASP A 5 -12.75 4.61 -15.33
CA ASP A 5 -13.60 3.43 -15.42
C ASP A 5 -14.84 3.66 -14.52
N PRO A 6 -16.07 3.76 -15.07
CA PRO A 6 -17.26 4.10 -14.30
C PRO A 6 -17.53 3.17 -13.12
N LEU A 7 -17.07 1.92 -13.21
CA LEU A 7 -17.15 0.93 -12.13
C LEU A 7 -16.25 1.33 -10.94
N LEU A 8 -15.04 1.79 -11.21
CA LEU A 8 -14.07 2.20 -10.18
C LEU A 8 -14.46 3.50 -9.48
N ASP A 9 -15.27 4.35 -10.12
CA ASP A 9 -15.72 5.61 -9.51
C ASP A 9 -17.03 5.45 -8.72
N SER A 10 -17.78 4.37 -8.92
CA SER A 10 -19.02 4.07 -8.18
C SER A 10 -18.75 3.58 -6.75
N TYR A 11 -17.71 2.77 -6.60
CA TYR A 11 -17.21 2.31 -5.31
C TYR A 11 -16.10 3.27 -4.89
N ASN A 12 -16.00 3.67 -3.61
CA ASN A 12 -14.92 4.56 -3.14
C ASN A 12 -13.54 3.88 -3.27
N CYS A 13 -13.06 3.73 -4.50
CA CYS A 13 -11.90 2.95 -4.88
C CYS A 13 -10.65 3.70 -4.42
N PRO A 14 -9.82 3.05 -3.58
CA PRO A 14 -8.53 3.61 -3.23
C PRO A 14 -7.69 3.89 -4.47
N ALA A 15 -7.08 5.07 -4.56
CA ALA A 15 -6.33 5.48 -5.75
C ALA A 15 -5.23 4.49 -6.16
N PHE A 16 -4.59 3.82 -5.19
CA PHE A 16 -3.55 2.83 -5.43
C PHE A 16 -4.06 1.52 -6.05
N LEU A 17 -5.36 1.23 -5.94
CA LEU A 17 -5.99 0.05 -6.55
C LEU A 17 -6.54 0.32 -7.95
N ARG A 18 -6.63 1.58 -8.39
CA ARG A 18 -7.15 1.91 -9.73
C ARG A 18 -6.28 1.34 -10.85
N SER A 19 -4.98 1.20 -10.63
CA SER A 19 -4.03 0.58 -11.57
C SER A 19 -3.95 -0.95 -11.43
N CYS A 20 -4.62 -1.54 -10.43
CA CYS A 20 -4.57 -2.99 -10.19
C CYS A 20 -5.65 -3.70 -11.05
N ASN A 21 -5.22 -4.53 -12.01
CA ASN A 21 -6.14 -5.32 -12.84
C ASN A 21 -6.92 -6.34 -12.02
N ALA A 22 -6.25 -7.05 -11.10
CA ALA A 22 -6.91 -8.02 -10.22
C ALA A 22 -8.04 -7.39 -9.38
N TYR A 23 -7.88 -6.13 -8.93
CA TYR A 23 -8.96 -5.43 -8.23
C TYR A 23 -10.18 -5.18 -9.14
N ARG A 24 -9.95 -4.79 -10.40
CA ARG A 24 -11.04 -4.62 -11.38
C ARG A 24 -11.76 -5.93 -11.65
N GLU A 25 -11.01 -7.02 -11.86
CA GLU A 25 -11.58 -8.35 -12.07
C GLU A 25 -12.36 -8.83 -10.85
N TYR A 26 -11.86 -8.56 -9.63
CA TYR A 26 -12.58 -8.83 -8.39
C TYR A 26 -13.94 -8.14 -8.36
N LEU A 27 -14.02 -6.87 -8.76
CA LEU A 27 -15.30 -6.15 -8.79
C LEU A 27 -16.29 -6.79 -9.77
N VAL A 28 -15.84 -7.06 -11.00
CA VAL A 28 -16.68 -7.59 -12.09
C VAL A 28 -17.11 -9.04 -11.81
N GLN A 29 -16.16 -9.93 -11.48
CA GLN A 29 -16.46 -11.35 -11.30
C GLN A 29 -17.24 -11.62 -10.02
N THR A 30 -17.07 -10.82 -8.96
CA THR A 30 -17.91 -10.97 -7.75
C THR A 30 -19.34 -10.52 -8.02
N GLU A 31 -19.54 -9.43 -8.77
CA GLU A 31 -20.88 -8.97 -9.17
C GLU A 31 -21.58 -10.01 -10.06
N ALA A 32 -20.83 -10.60 -11.00
CA ALA A 32 -21.29 -11.69 -11.86
C ALA A 32 -21.51 -13.02 -11.13
N ARG A 33 -21.08 -13.12 -9.85
CA ARG A 33 -21.10 -14.34 -9.03
C ARG A 33 -20.25 -15.49 -9.59
N GLU A 34 -19.24 -15.14 -10.37
CA GLU A 34 -18.29 -16.08 -10.98
C GLU A 34 -17.08 -16.30 -10.06
N LEU A 35 -16.72 -15.29 -9.26
CA LEU A 35 -15.65 -15.38 -8.28
C LEU A 35 -16.16 -15.94 -6.94
N LYS A 36 -15.52 -17.00 -6.46
CA LYS A 36 -15.71 -17.51 -5.11
C LYS A 36 -14.70 -16.85 -4.17
N LEU A 37 -15.18 -15.94 -3.32
CA LEU A 37 -14.33 -15.28 -2.35
C LEU A 37 -13.91 -16.23 -1.23
N PRO A 38 -12.63 -16.22 -0.82
CA PRO A 38 -12.13 -17.03 0.30
C PRO A 38 -12.73 -16.55 1.62
N LEU A 39 -12.79 -17.45 2.61
CA LEU A 39 -13.21 -17.09 3.96
C LEU A 39 -12.28 -16.03 4.57
N TYR A 40 -12.77 -15.32 5.59
CA TYR A 40 -11.95 -14.36 6.33
C TYR A 40 -10.83 -15.08 7.07
N THR A 41 -9.61 -14.57 6.92
CA THR A 41 -8.47 -14.90 7.77
C THR A 41 -8.48 -14.02 9.02
N THR A 42 -7.85 -14.49 10.10
CA THR A 42 -7.74 -13.74 11.35
C THR A 42 -6.28 -13.37 11.62
N ASN A 43 -6.06 -12.22 12.26
CA ASN A 43 -4.76 -11.82 12.74
C ASN A 43 -4.39 -12.54 14.05
N SER A 44 -3.21 -12.28 14.59
CA SER A 44 -2.73 -12.88 15.85
C SER A 44 -3.61 -12.55 17.07
N ALA A 45 -4.47 -11.53 16.97
CA ALA A 45 -5.44 -11.15 18.01
C ALA A 45 -6.82 -11.81 17.82
N GLY A 46 -6.99 -12.67 16.80
CA GLY A 46 -8.26 -13.31 16.47
C GLY A 46 -9.26 -12.38 15.77
N GLU A 47 -8.83 -11.22 15.28
CA GLU A 47 -9.66 -10.27 14.57
C GLU A 47 -9.61 -10.55 13.06
N ILE A 48 -10.75 -10.44 12.38
CA ILE A 48 -10.81 -10.68 10.93
C ILE A 48 -10.09 -9.59 10.14
N ILE A 49 -9.31 -10.03 9.15
CA ILE A 49 -8.56 -9.14 8.25
C ILE A 49 -9.46 -8.74 7.08
N VAL A 50 -9.65 -7.42 6.93
CA VAL A 50 -10.35 -6.81 5.80
C VAL A 50 -9.39 -5.85 5.11
N TYR A 51 -9.07 -6.14 3.86
CA TYR A 51 -8.18 -5.35 3.03
C TYR A 51 -8.88 -4.09 2.52
N HIS A 52 -8.09 -3.04 2.27
CA HIS A 52 -8.62 -1.79 1.72
C HIS A 52 -9.13 -2.02 0.30
N GLY A 53 -10.30 -1.45 -0.02
CA GLY A 53 -10.97 -1.67 -1.29
C GLY A 53 -11.98 -2.81 -1.25
N GLU A 54 -11.99 -3.66 -0.21
CA GLU A 54 -13.02 -4.69 -0.10
C GLU A 54 -14.40 -4.03 0.05
N VAL A 55 -15.36 -4.54 -0.72
CA VAL A 55 -16.74 -4.03 -0.79
C VAL A 55 -17.79 -5.14 -0.70
N TYR A 56 -17.42 -6.41 -0.86
CA TYR A 56 -18.32 -7.56 -0.76
C TYR A 56 -18.13 -8.30 0.56
N CYS A 57 -19.23 -8.83 1.10
CA CYS A 57 -19.21 -9.61 2.34
C CYS A 57 -18.85 -11.07 2.07
N ARG A 58 -17.82 -11.59 2.75
CA ARG A 58 -17.38 -12.98 2.56
C ARG A 58 -18.05 -13.97 3.53
N VAL A 59 -18.99 -13.49 4.36
CA VAL A 59 -19.76 -14.34 5.28
C VAL A 59 -20.73 -15.24 4.47
N PRO A 60 -20.66 -16.57 4.63
CA PRO A 60 -21.55 -17.49 3.94
C PRO A 60 -23.02 -17.15 4.18
N GLY A 61 -23.81 -17.10 3.11
CA GLY A 61 -25.25 -16.81 3.17
C GLY A 61 -25.61 -15.33 3.36
N CYS A 62 -24.65 -14.41 3.39
CA CYS A 62 -24.95 -12.99 3.42
C CYS A 62 -25.45 -12.47 2.07
N LYS A 63 -26.48 -11.61 2.08
CA LYS A 63 -26.99 -10.92 0.88
C LYS A 63 -25.94 -10.01 0.24
N HIS A 64 -25.04 -9.43 1.03
CA HIS A 64 -23.96 -8.56 0.55
C HIS A 64 -22.76 -9.33 -0.02
N ASN A 65 -22.87 -10.65 -0.20
CA ASN A 65 -21.81 -11.44 -0.82
C ASN A 65 -21.63 -11.14 -2.31
N HIS A 66 -22.69 -10.66 -2.98
CA HIS A 66 -22.68 -10.27 -4.39
C HIS A 66 -23.27 -8.86 -4.60
N VAL A 67 -23.53 -8.13 -3.51
CA VAL A 67 -24.00 -6.74 -3.56
C VAL A 67 -22.92 -5.88 -2.93
N ALA A 68 -22.26 -5.08 -3.75
CA ALA A 68 -21.18 -4.22 -3.31
C ALA A 68 -21.68 -3.18 -2.32
N THR A 69 -20.94 -3.00 -1.24
CA THR A 69 -21.07 -1.84 -0.37
C THR A 69 -20.30 -0.66 -0.99
N SER A 70 -20.73 0.57 -0.74
CA SER A 70 -20.11 1.74 -1.37
C SER A 70 -18.67 2.02 -0.93
N ALA A 71 -18.24 1.46 0.21
CA ALA A 71 -16.93 1.67 0.80
C ALA A 71 -16.56 0.56 1.80
N THR A 72 -15.26 0.29 1.96
CA THR A 72 -14.77 -0.70 2.93
C THR A 72 -15.21 -0.42 4.37
N ASN A 73 -15.34 0.85 4.77
CA ASN A 73 -15.86 1.18 6.11
C ASN A 73 -17.31 0.70 6.32
N ASN A 74 -18.14 0.74 5.26
CA ASN A 74 -19.51 0.23 5.33
C ASN A 74 -19.50 -1.30 5.43
N LEU A 75 -18.60 -1.97 4.70
CA LEU A 75 -18.39 -3.41 4.86
C LEU A 75 -17.95 -3.76 6.29
N ARG A 76 -17.01 -3.02 6.87
CA ARG A 76 -16.54 -3.23 8.25
C ARG A 76 -17.69 -3.11 9.25
N GLN A 77 -18.51 -2.07 9.16
CA GLN A 77 -19.70 -1.95 10.01
C GLN A 77 -20.71 -3.07 9.78
N HIS A 78 -20.87 -3.52 8.54
CA HIS A 78 -21.71 -4.65 8.21
C HIS A 78 -21.20 -5.95 8.86
N LEU A 79 -19.89 -6.18 8.89
CA LEU A 79 -19.28 -7.36 9.54
C LEU A 79 -19.43 -7.34 11.06
N ILE A 80 -19.40 -6.17 11.70
CA ILE A 80 -19.72 -6.04 13.14
C ILE A 80 -21.16 -6.52 13.42
N ARG A 81 -22.12 -6.28 12.50
CA ARG A 81 -23.49 -6.79 12.64
C ARG A 81 -23.60 -8.31 12.50
N HIS A 82 -22.61 -8.96 11.87
CA HIS A 82 -22.46 -10.40 11.88
C HIS A 82 -21.82 -10.94 13.18
N GLY A 83 -21.42 -10.05 14.11
CA GLY A 83 -20.76 -10.44 15.36
C GLY A 83 -19.25 -10.71 15.18
N LEU A 84 -18.65 -10.30 14.07
CA LEU A 84 -17.23 -10.48 13.82
C LEU A 84 -16.42 -9.35 14.47
N HIS A 85 -15.27 -9.72 15.06
CA HIS A 85 -14.35 -8.76 15.66
C HIS A 85 -13.36 -8.26 14.61
N LEU A 86 -13.27 -6.94 14.43
CA LEU A 86 -12.35 -6.30 13.48
C LEU A 86 -11.30 -5.49 14.23
N PRO A 87 -10.06 -5.41 13.69
CA PRO A 87 -9.05 -4.52 14.24
C PRO A 87 -9.55 -3.08 14.21
N THR A 88 -9.12 -2.24 15.14
CA THR A 88 -9.46 -0.80 15.07
C THR A 88 -8.93 -0.22 13.76
N SER A 89 -9.76 0.53 13.03
CA SER A 89 -9.33 1.16 11.78
C SER A 89 -8.26 2.20 12.11
N ALA A 90 -7.03 1.98 11.64
CA ALA A 90 -5.98 2.98 11.75
C ALA A 90 -6.43 4.28 11.05
N THR A 91 -6.39 5.37 11.79
CA THR A 91 -6.65 6.71 11.27
C THR A 91 -5.37 7.24 10.61
N GLY A 92 -5.49 7.80 9.40
CA GLY A 92 -4.37 8.42 8.69
C GLY A 92 -4.01 7.75 7.36
N ARG A 93 -2.86 8.12 6.82
CA ARG A 93 -2.38 7.62 5.52
C ARG A 93 -2.02 6.14 5.61
N LEU A 94 -2.47 5.36 4.64
CA LEU A 94 -2.13 3.95 4.54
C LEU A 94 -0.63 3.78 4.24
N THR A 95 0.04 2.94 5.04
CA THR A 95 1.45 2.58 4.81
C THR A 95 1.62 1.79 3.52
N GLN A 96 2.83 1.82 2.95
CA GLN A 96 3.11 1.13 1.69
C GLN A 96 2.90 -0.39 1.85
N ALA A 97 3.44 -0.99 2.91
CA ALA A 97 3.23 -2.40 3.25
C ALA A 97 1.75 -2.83 3.28
N ARG A 98 0.84 -1.96 3.77
CA ARG A 98 -0.61 -2.27 3.79
C ARG A 98 -1.27 -2.15 2.42
N LYS A 99 -0.76 -1.29 1.54
CA LYS A 99 -1.21 -1.22 0.14
C LYS A 99 -0.77 -2.47 -0.60
N ASP A 100 0.50 -2.87 -0.45
CA ASP A 100 1.07 -4.02 -1.13
C ASP A 100 0.43 -5.31 -0.65
N ALA A 101 0.15 -5.45 0.65
CA ALA A 101 -0.61 -6.57 1.18
C ALA A 101 -2.04 -6.66 0.58
N ALA A 102 -2.71 -5.52 0.36
CA ALA A 102 -4.01 -5.51 -0.29
C ALA A 102 -3.90 -5.93 -1.77
N ILE A 103 -2.92 -5.41 -2.51
CA ILE A 103 -2.68 -5.77 -3.91
C ILE A 103 -2.38 -7.27 -4.03
N ARG A 104 -1.50 -7.81 -3.17
CA ARG A 104 -1.15 -9.22 -3.14
C ARG A 104 -2.38 -10.09 -2.89
N TRP A 105 -3.22 -9.69 -1.94
CA TRP A 105 -4.48 -10.40 -1.69
C TRP A 105 -5.38 -10.42 -2.93
N TYR A 106 -5.57 -9.29 -3.63
CA TYR A 106 -6.38 -9.27 -4.86
C TYR A 106 -5.82 -10.17 -5.96
N LYS A 107 -4.49 -10.19 -6.14
CA LYS A 107 -3.84 -11.08 -7.12
C LYS A 107 -4.06 -12.56 -6.79
N SER A 108 -3.95 -12.91 -5.50
CA SER A 108 -4.15 -14.29 -5.02
C SER A 108 -5.56 -14.85 -5.24
N LEU A 109 -6.55 -14.01 -5.58
CA LEU A 109 -7.89 -14.48 -5.95
C LEU A 109 -7.94 -15.13 -7.35
N PHE A 110 -6.95 -14.85 -8.19
CA PHE A 110 -6.91 -15.24 -9.60
C PHE A 110 -5.66 -16.04 -9.97
N GLU A 111 -4.59 -15.94 -9.20
CA GLU A 111 -3.50 -16.91 -9.22
C GLU A 111 -4.09 -18.24 -8.73
N ALA A 112 -4.42 -19.11 -9.68
CA ALA A 112 -4.66 -20.52 -9.41
C ALA A 112 -3.45 -21.06 -8.65
N GLU A 113 -3.69 -21.94 -7.67
CA GLU A 113 -2.68 -22.62 -6.84
C GLU A 113 -1.50 -23.15 -7.69
N GLU A 114 -0.53 -22.29 -7.96
CA GLU A 114 0.83 -22.65 -8.34
C GLU A 114 1.65 -22.32 -7.09
N ASP A 115 2.28 -23.37 -6.56
CA ASP A 115 2.92 -23.47 -5.26
C ASP A 115 3.71 -22.25 -4.80
N ASP A 116 3.74 -22.08 -3.47
CA ASP A 116 4.71 -21.28 -2.73
C ASP A 116 6.12 -21.38 -3.34
N ASP A 117 6.57 -20.34 -4.05
CA ASP A 117 7.99 -20.02 -4.13
C ASP A 117 8.20 -18.62 -3.53
N ASP A 118 8.60 -18.70 -2.27
CA ASP A 118 9.10 -17.68 -1.39
C ASP A 118 10.41 -17.13 -1.96
N GLU A 119 10.35 -16.04 -2.72
CA GLU A 119 11.54 -15.25 -3.05
C GLU A 119 11.36 -13.86 -2.43
N ASN A 120 11.40 -13.85 -1.10
CA ASN A 120 11.74 -12.68 -0.33
C ASN A 120 13.22 -12.36 -0.57
N SER A 121 13.51 -11.41 -1.45
CA SER A 121 14.85 -10.82 -1.55
C SER A 121 14.76 -9.33 -1.26
N ASP A 122 14.51 -9.02 0.02
CA ASP A 122 14.86 -7.73 0.60
C ASP A 122 16.40 -7.65 0.68
N GLU A 123 16.96 -6.70 -0.06
CA GLU A 123 17.97 -5.70 0.37
C GLU A 123 19.27 -6.16 1.09
N ASP A 124 20.42 -5.92 0.45
CA ASP A 124 21.46 -4.94 0.87
C ASP A 124 22.95 -5.36 0.66
N ASP A 125 23.73 -4.30 0.43
CA ASP A 125 25.17 -4.08 0.67
C ASP A 125 26.26 -4.50 -0.34
N ASP A 126 26.79 -3.44 -0.98
CA ASP A 126 28.20 -3.01 -1.00
C ASP A 126 29.32 -4.03 -1.29
N ALA A 127 29.97 -3.85 -2.45
CA ALA A 127 31.43 -3.93 -2.56
C ALA A 127 31.95 -3.25 -3.85
N ASP A 128 32.72 -2.19 -3.63
CA ASP A 128 33.89 -1.63 -4.32
C ASP A 128 34.38 -2.13 -5.71
N ASP A 129 35.12 -1.20 -6.33
CA ASP A 129 36.25 -1.39 -7.25
C ASP A 129 35.96 -1.23 -8.76
N ASP A 130 36.31 -0.05 -9.31
CA ASP A 130 37.42 0.04 -10.28
C ASP A 130 37.76 1.47 -10.79
N HIS A 131 39.06 1.74 -10.73
CA HIS A 131 39.81 2.93 -11.16
C HIS A 131 39.66 3.29 -12.65
N ALA A 132 39.56 4.60 -12.96
CA ALA A 132 40.17 5.15 -14.18
C ALA A 132 40.47 6.66 -14.09
N GLU A 133 41.77 6.93 -14.00
CA GLU A 133 42.57 8.14 -14.26
C GLU A 133 41.99 9.14 -15.29
N ASP A 134 42.16 10.47 -15.09
CA ASP A 134 43.02 11.31 -15.97
C ASP A 134 43.13 12.77 -15.49
N HIS A 135 44.33 13.30 -15.68
CA HIS A 135 44.94 14.60 -15.41
C HIS A 135 44.10 15.89 -15.54
N ARG A 136 44.32 16.88 -14.63
CA ARG A 136 45.11 18.10 -14.95
C ARG A 136 45.23 19.13 -13.81
N ALA A 137 46.51 19.51 -13.59
CA ALA A 137 47.03 20.87 -13.39
C ALA A 137 46.83 21.61 -12.04
N GLU A 138 47.88 21.51 -11.23
CA GLU A 138 48.62 22.56 -10.49
C GLU A 138 47.98 23.93 -10.19
N LYS A 139 48.01 24.29 -8.89
CA LYS A 139 48.58 25.51 -8.24
C LYS A 139 48.12 25.46 -6.77
N ASP A 140 48.95 25.27 -5.75
CA ASP A 140 50.17 25.98 -5.31
C ASP A 140 49.90 27.44 -4.91
N ASP A 141 49.44 27.65 -3.67
CA ASP A 141 49.75 28.73 -2.72
C ASP A 141 48.76 28.66 -1.52
N GLU A 142 49.17 28.28 -0.29
CA GLU A 142 49.80 29.17 0.71
C GLU A 142 48.94 30.46 0.84
N GLU A 143 48.24 30.78 1.94
CA GLU A 143 48.81 31.14 3.23
C GLU A 143 47.72 31.30 4.32
N TYR A 144 48.17 31.18 5.56
CA TYR A 144 47.48 31.42 6.81
C TYR A 144 46.87 32.83 6.93
N ALA A 145 45.69 32.92 7.55
CA ALA A 145 45.40 33.96 8.53
C ALA A 145 44.28 33.47 9.46
N GLU A 146 44.65 33.05 10.67
CA GLU A 146 43.81 33.22 11.85
C GLU A 146 43.69 34.73 12.11
N ASP A 147 42.49 35.18 12.42
CA ASP A 147 42.14 36.31 13.30
C ASP A 147 40.60 36.20 13.35
N ASP A 148 39.98 35.80 14.47
CA ASP A 148 39.74 36.68 15.64
C ASP A 148 39.25 38.04 15.11
N ASP A 149 37.99 38.41 15.27
CA ASP A 149 37.62 39.13 16.47
C ASP A 149 36.09 39.31 16.52
N GLU A 150 35.64 39.34 17.76
CA GLU A 150 34.32 39.67 18.28
C GLU A 150 33.85 41.11 17.95
N ASP A 151 32.53 41.33 17.95
CA ASP A 151 31.79 42.47 18.56
C ASP A 151 30.45 42.69 17.81
N TYR A 152 29.29 42.52 18.46
CA TYR A 152 28.48 43.58 19.13
C TYR A 152 28.06 44.68 18.12
N ASP A 153 26.80 45.08 17.94
CA ASP A 153 25.74 45.57 18.83
C ASP A 153 24.48 45.76 17.94
N GLU A 154 23.27 45.36 18.34
CA GLU A 154 22.28 46.14 19.10
C GLU A 154 21.25 46.88 18.19
N ASP A 155 20.02 46.89 18.69
CA ASP A 155 18.77 47.42 18.17
C ASP A 155 18.83 48.84 17.56
N ASP A 156 17.90 49.15 16.65
CA ASP A 156 17.10 50.39 16.78
C ASP A 156 15.78 50.29 16.00
N ASP A 157 14.68 50.35 16.78
CA ASP A 157 13.29 50.81 16.55
C ASP A 157 12.55 50.59 15.21
#